data_AF-D1B995-F1
#
_entry.id   AF-D1B995-F1
#
_cell.length_a   1.000
_cell.length_b   1.000
_cell.length_c   1.000
_cell.angle_alpha   90.00
_cell.angle_beta   90.00
_cell.angle_gamma   90.00
#
_symmetry.space_group_name_H-M   'P 1'
#
loop_
_entity.id
_entity.type
_entity.pdbx_description
1 polymer ?
#
loop_
_entity_poly.entity_id
_entity_poly.type
_entity_poly.pdbx_seq_one_letter_code
_entity_poly.pdbx_strand_id
1 'polypeptide(L)'
;MISVDALPSRLRELGFEPWEGFGVRGAFRQVTFVKDALLGEVCRYHALDHLIWGTVDVSLADRILAGSSPLEDVMTQRFLIWTRSGGDGRRRVRSFLFGFRGFAEVCVMGPGMRPPRGFEDLVVLAEASLEGPKGGGDGRV
;
A
#
# COMPACT_ATOMS: atom_id res chain seq x y z
N MET A 1 2.52 -1.39 -24.21
CA MET A 1 3.47 -0.79 -23.25
C MET A 1 2.69 0.20 -22.41
N ILE A 2 2.28 -0.17 -21.19
CA ILE A 2 1.64 0.78 -20.27
C ILE A 2 2.76 1.73 -19.81
N SER A 3 2.57 3.05 -19.98
CA SER A 3 3.51 4.05 -19.47
C SER A 3 3.75 3.76 -18.00
N VAL A 4 5.02 3.48 -17.64
CA VAL A 4 5.42 3.10 -16.28
C VAL A 4 5.20 4.26 -15.29
N ASP A 5 4.99 5.48 -15.81
CA ASP A 5 4.86 6.72 -15.04
C ASP A 5 3.42 7.21 -14.87
N ALA A 6 2.44 6.63 -15.58
CA ALA A 6 1.05 7.06 -15.47
C ALA A 6 0.34 6.28 -14.37
N LEU A 7 -0.05 6.98 -13.28
CA LEU A 7 -0.92 6.40 -12.25
C LEU A 7 -2.16 5.77 -12.90
N PRO A 8 -2.40 4.46 -12.71
CA PRO A 8 -3.54 3.75 -13.29
C PRO A 8 -4.88 4.44 -13.00
N SER A 9 -5.77 4.51 -13.99
CA SER A 9 -7.09 5.17 -13.86
C SER A 9 -7.90 4.60 -12.69
N ARG A 10 -7.88 3.29 -12.52
CA ARG A 10 -8.55 2.60 -11.40
C ARG A 10 -8.05 3.05 -10.03
N LEU A 11 -6.75 3.30 -9.89
CA LEU A 11 -6.22 3.83 -8.63
C LEU A 11 -6.70 5.26 -8.39
N ARG A 12 -6.76 6.10 -9.45
CA ARG A 12 -7.33 7.46 -9.35
C ARG A 12 -8.79 7.45 -8.93
N GLU A 13 -9.60 6.57 -9.52
CA GLU A 13 -11.02 6.39 -9.15
C GLU A 13 -11.19 5.96 -7.68
N LEU A 14 -10.19 5.27 -7.13
CA LEU A 14 -10.15 4.85 -5.72
C LEU A 14 -9.51 5.90 -4.79
N GLY A 15 -9.28 7.12 -5.29
CA GLY A 15 -8.75 8.24 -4.51
C GLY A 15 -7.24 8.19 -4.29
N PHE A 16 -6.50 7.41 -5.08
CA PHE A 16 -5.03 7.50 -5.05
C PHE A 16 -4.54 8.66 -5.90
N GLU A 17 -3.47 9.28 -5.42
CA GLU A 17 -2.72 10.34 -6.08
C GLU A 17 -1.27 9.89 -6.33
N PRO A 18 -0.57 10.46 -7.33
CA PRO A 18 0.84 10.16 -7.55
C PRO A 18 1.66 10.50 -6.30
N TRP A 19 2.62 9.64 -5.97
CA TRP A 19 3.46 9.80 -4.80
C TRP A 19 4.92 9.52 -5.13
N GLU A 20 5.81 10.28 -4.49
CA GLU A 20 7.26 10.11 -4.58
C GLU A 20 7.86 10.22 -3.18
N GLY A 21 8.73 9.27 -2.83
CA GLY A 21 9.36 9.20 -1.52
C GLY A 21 10.38 8.08 -1.45
N PHE A 22 11.36 8.19 -0.55
CA PHE A 22 12.44 7.20 -0.39
C PHE A 22 13.18 6.83 -1.69
N GLY A 23 13.25 7.78 -2.64
CA GLY A 23 13.89 7.58 -3.95
C GLY A 23 13.10 6.72 -4.94
N VAL A 24 11.81 6.47 -4.67
CA VAL A 24 10.91 5.70 -5.53
C VAL A 24 9.60 6.45 -5.77
N ARG A 25 8.86 6.01 -6.78
CA ARG A 25 7.53 6.50 -7.11
C ARG A 25 6.46 5.46 -6.85
N GLY A 26 5.23 5.92 -6.72
CA GLY A 26 4.07 5.08 -6.54
C GLY A 26 2.78 5.89 -6.50
N ALA A 27 1.83 5.36 -5.76
CA ALA A 27 0.54 5.96 -5.49
C ALA A 27 0.32 6.04 -3.99
N PHE A 28 -0.38 7.08 -3.56
CA PHE A 28 -0.75 7.29 -2.17
C PHE A 28 -2.22 7.62 -2.04
N ARG A 29 -2.87 7.17 -0.96
CA ARG A 29 -4.15 7.73 -0.52
C ARG A 29 -4.20 7.86 1.00
N GLN A 30 -5.02 8.79 1.46
CA GLN A 30 -5.42 8.88 2.86
C GLN A 30 -6.82 8.29 3.04
N VAL A 31 -6.94 7.33 3.95
CA VAL A 31 -8.22 6.77 4.38
C VAL A 31 -8.56 7.32 5.75
N THR A 32 -9.74 7.93 5.89
CA THR A 32 -10.20 8.49 7.18
C THR A 32 -11.19 7.54 7.81
N PHE A 33 -10.94 7.17 9.06
CA PHE A 33 -11.83 6.39 9.89
C PHE A 33 -12.44 7.31 10.94
N VAL A 34 -13.76 7.35 10.96
CA VAL A 34 -14.54 8.08 11.95
C VAL A 34 -15.31 7.05 12.77
N LYS A 35 -15.15 7.11 14.08
CA LYS A 35 -15.93 6.33 15.03
C LYS A 35 -16.95 7.26 15.67
N ASP A 36 -18.22 7.01 15.38
CA ASP A 36 -19.35 7.77 15.92
C ASP A 36 -20.11 6.99 17.00
N ALA A 37 -20.79 7.74 17.87
CA ALA A 37 -21.74 7.23 18.86
C ALA A 37 -22.99 8.14 18.93
N LEU A 38 -23.93 7.85 19.84
CA LEU A 38 -25.18 8.61 20.00
C LEU A 38 -24.99 10.12 20.25
N LEU A 39 -23.83 10.53 20.76
CA LEU A 39 -23.49 11.94 21.04
C LEU A 39 -22.59 12.59 19.97
N GLY A 40 -22.35 11.91 18.85
CA GLY A 40 -21.51 12.39 17.76
C GLY A 40 -20.16 11.66 17.65
N GLU A 41 -19.21 12.33 17.01
CA GLU A 41 -17.87 11.79 16.72
C GLU A 41 -17.07 11.56 18.01
N VAL A 42 -16.63 10.32 18.19
CA VAL A 42 -15.83 9.89 19.35
C VAL A 42 -14.34 9.93 19.02
N CYS A 43 -13.97 9.57 17.80
CA CYS A 43 -12.58 9.50 17.38
C CYS A 43 -12.48 9.56 15.86
N ARG A 44 -11.46 10.26 15.38
CA ARG A 44 -11.04 10.28 13.98
C ARG A 44 -9.57 9.94 13.90
N TYR A 45 -9.23 9.07 12.96
CA TYR A 45 -7.85 8.73 12.67
C TYR A 45 -7.68 8.40 11.19
N HIS A 46 -6.45 8.50 10.72
CA HIS A 46 -6.09 8.28 9.33
C HIS A 46 -5.22 7.03 9.17
N ALA A 47 -5.44 6.31 8.06
CA ALA A 47 -4.46 5.38 7.52
C ALA A 47 -3.93 5.92 6.21
N LEU A 48 -2.61 5.86 6.05
CA LEU A 48 -1.91 6.29 4.86
C LEU A 48 -1.50 5.06 4.06
N ASP A 49 -2.09 4.90 2.89
CA ASP A 49 -1.88 3.75 2.01
C ASP A 49 -0.95 4.13 0.86
N HIS A 50 0.19 3.47 0.76
CA HIS A 50 1.14 3.64 -0.32
C HIS A 50 1.25 2.36 -1.14
N LEU A 51 1.14 2.50 -2.44
CA LEU A 51 1.31 1.44 -3.44
C LEU A 51 2.53 1.78 -4.29
N ILE A 52 3.58 0.96 -4.20
CA ILE A 52 4.86 1.19 -4.87
C ILE A 52 5.06 0.05 -5.87
N TRP A 53 5.41 0.36 -7.11
CA TRP A 53 5.66 -0.65 -8.15
C TRP A 53 6.77 -0.20 -9.10
N GLY A 54 7.24 -1.11 -9.96
CA GLY A 54 8.32 -0.88 -10.90
C GLY A 54 9.58 -1.67 -10.53
N THR A 55 10.76 -1.13 -10.85
CA THR A 55 12.04 -1.77 -10.52
C THR A 55 12.41 -1.46 -9.07
N VAL A 56 11.98 -2.34 -8.17
CA VAL A 56 12.15 -2.19 -6.71
C VAL A 56 12.78 -3.44 -6.12
N ASP A 57 13.69 -3.25 -5.18
CA ASP A 57 14.37 -4.32 -4.45
C ASP A 57 13.70 -4.59 -3.08
N VAL A 58 13.89 -5.77 -2.50
CA VAL A 58 13.32 -6.11 -1.18
C VAL A 58 13.92 -5.26 -0.05
N SER A 59 15.17 -4.79 -0.20
CA SER A 59 15.84 -3.93 0.80
C SER A 59 15.18 -2.54 0.93
N LEU A 60 14.40 -2.12 -0.07
CA LEU A 60 13.56 -0.94 -0.01
C LEU A 60 12.60 -0.98 1.19
N ALA A 61 12.12 -2.18 1.56
CA ALA A 61 11.23 -2.32 2.71
C ALA A 61 11.88 -1.83 4.02
N ASP A 62 13.15 -2.19 4.22
CA ASP A 62 13.90 -1.79 5.41
C ASP A 62 14.27 -0.30 5.35
N ARG A 63 14.58 0.25 4.16
CA ARG A 63 14.80 1.69 3.96
C ARG A 63 13.56 2.53 4.30
N ILE A 64 12.39 2.12 3.83
CA ILE A 64 11.12 2.80 4.12
C ILE A 64 10.86 2.79 5.63
N LEU A 65 11.00 1.63 6.28
CA LEU A 65 10.80 1.56 7.73
C LEU A 65 11.77 2.45 8.51
N ALA A 66 13.06 2.44 8.13
CA ALA A 66 14.07 3.25 8.78
C ALA A 66 13.84 4.76 8.58
N GLY A 67 13.40 5.16 7.38
CA GLY A 67 13.12 6.56 7.02
C GLY A 67 11.76 7.07 7.48
N SER A 68 10.83 6.21 7.89
CA SER A 68 9.48 6.62 8.32
C SER A 68 9.50 7.31 9.69
N SER A 69 8.66 8.33 9.85
CA SER A 69 8.45 9.08 11.09
C SER A 69 6.97 9.08 11.47
N PRO A 70 6.62 9.28 12.76
CA PRO A 70 5.21 9.46 13.14
C PRO A 70 4.62 10.70 12.49
N LEU A 71 3.34 10.63 12.13
CA LEU A 71 2.56 11.74 11.57
C LEU A 71 1.38 12.04 12.51
N GLU A 72 0.94 13.29 12.55
CA GLU A 72 -0.21 13.72 13.35
C GLU A 72 -1.50 13.08 12.82
N ASP A 73 -2.37 12.63 13.74
CA ASP A 73 -3.64 11.96 13.46
C ASP A 73 -3.58 10.71 12.55
N VAL A 74 -2.38 10.21 12.25
CA VAL A 74 -2.17 8.99 11.45
C VAL A 74 -1.92 7.81 12.38
N MET A 75 -2.84 6.85 12.34
CA MET A 75 -2.72 5.62 13.09
C MET A 75 -1.72 4.65 12.44
N THR A 76 -1.72 4.55 11.12
CA THR A 76 -0.79 3.68 10.40
C THR A 76 -0.41 4.22 9.03
N GLN A 77 0.84 4.03 8.65
CA GLN A 77 1.36 4.22 7.30
C GLN A 77 1.67 2.83 6.73
N ARG A 78 0.88 2.38 5.76
CA ARG A 78 1.03 1.08 5.08
C ARG A 78 1.71 1.30 3.74
N PHE A 79 2.82 0.60 3.49
CA PHE A 79 3.54 0.60 2.23
C PHE A 79 3.50 -0.81 1.63
N LEU A 80 2.77 -0.96 0.52
CA LEU A 80 2.76 -2.17 -0.27
C LEU A 80 3.72 -2.00 -1.46
N ILE A 81 4.80 -2.76 -1.45
CA ILE A 81 5.73 -2.87 -2.58
C ILE A 81 5.26 -4.04 -3.46
N TRP A 82 4.79 -3.72 -4.65
CA TRP A 82 4.30 -4.68 -5.63
C TRP A 82 5.40 -5.04 -6.64
N THR A 83 5.74 -6.31 -6.72
CA THR A 83 6.73 -6.85 -7.65
C THR A 83 6.18 -8.04 -8.45
N ARG A 84 6.44 -8.05 -9.75
CA ARG A 84 6.05 -9.15 -10.64
C ARG A 84 6.86 -10.42 -10.43
N SER A 85 8.08 -10.32 -9.92
CA SER A 85 8.94 -11.49 -9.65
C SER A 85 8.57 -12.22 -8.36
N GLY A 86 7.56 -11.75 -7.63
CA GLY A 86 7.24 -12.22 -6.29
C GLY A 86 8.06 -11.50 -5.21
N GLY A 87 7.48 -11.42 -4.02
CA GLY A 87 8.08 -10.83 -2.82
C GLY A 87 8.38 -11.86 -1.75
N ASP A 88 8.63 -11.42 -0.52
CA ASP A 88 8.84 -12.32 0.62
C ASP A 88 7.57 -12.55 1.46
N GLY A 89 6.49 -11.81 1.18
CA GLY A 89 5.21 -11.93 1.88
C GLY A 89 5.26 -11.52 3.35
N ARG A 90 6.39 -10.96 3.81
CA ARG A 90 6.59 -10.61 5.22
C ARG A 90 6.07 -9.19 5.46
N ARG A 91 5.20 -9.07 6.46
CA ARG A 91 4.82 -7.78 7.05
C ARG A 91 5.89 -7.37 8.06
N ARG A 92 6.51 -6.23 7.82
CA ARG A 92 7.47 -5.60 8.73
C ARG A 92 6.80 -4.39 9.36
N VAL A 93 6.99 -4.19 10.66
CA VAL A 93 6.30 -3.13 11.42
C VAL A 93 7.31 -2.37 12.28
N ARG A 94 7.18 -1.04 12.28
CA ARG A 94 7.83 -0.12 13.22
C ARG A 94 6.75 0.64 13.98
N SER A 95 6.74 0.52 15.30
CA SER A 95 5.88 1.34 16.16
C SER A 95 6.57 2.64 16.55
N PHE A 96 5.82 3.74 16.61
CA PHE A 96 6.32 5.02 17.12
C PHE A 96 5.83 5.27 18.54
N LEU A 97 6.74 5.64 19.44
CA LEU A 97 6.46 5.84 20.87
C LEU A 97 5.64 4.66 21.45
N PHE A 98 6.14 3.43 21.33
CA PHE A 98 5.45 2.21 21.77
C PHE A 98 4.03 2.01 21.18
N GLY A 99 3.72 2.66 20.05
CA GLY A 99 2.42 2.60 19.38
C GLY A 99 1.51 3.81 19.65
N PHE A 100 1.84 4.68 20.61
CA PHE A 100 1.05 5.88 20.91
C PHE A 100 1.09 6.94 19.80
N ARG A 101 2.07 6.88 18.89
CA ARG A 101 2.16 7.77 17.72
C ARG A 101 2.03 7.01 16.40
N GLY A 102 1.28 5.91 16.43
CA GLY A 102 0.99 5.09 15.26
C GLY A 102 2.15 4.19 14.83
N PHE A 103 2.03 3.69 13.60
CA PHE A 103 2.89 2.66 13.04
C PHE A 103 3.32 3.00 11.60
N ALA A 104 4.46 2.47 11.19
CA ALA A 104 4.82 2.30 9.80
C ALA A 104 4.95 0.81 9.49
N GLU A 105 4.38 0.38 8.38
CA GLU A 105 4.24 -1.01 8.03
C GLU A 105 4.59 -1.22 6.57
N VAL A 106 5.42 -2.21 6.26
CA VAL A 106 5.83 -2.49 4.89
C VAL A 106 5.65 -3.95 4.56
N CYS A 107 5.14 -4.23 3.36
CA CYS A 107 5.04 -5.58 2.82
C CYS A 107 5.50 -5.60 1.36
N VAL A 108 6.24 -6.65 0.98
CA VAL A 108 6.64 -6.91 -0.41
C VAL A 108 5.83 -8.08 -0.94
N MET A 109 5.00 -7.82 -1.95
CA MET A 109 4.04 -8.77 -2.48
C MET A 109 4.15 -8.89 -4.00
N GLY A 110 3.65 -10.00 -4.53
CA GLY A 110 3.45 -10.21 -5.95
C GLY A 110 2.21 -11.06 -6.23
N PRO A 111 1.92 -11.31 -7.51
CA PRO A 111 0.68 -11.98 -7.93
C PRO A 111 0.50 -13.36 -7.28
N GLY A 112 -0.72 -13.63 -6.78
CA GLY A 112 -1.07 -14.95 -6.24
C GLY A 112 -0.47 -15.30 -4.87
N MET A 113 0.31 -14.39 -4.26
CA MET A 113 0.81 -14.58 -2.91
C MET A 113 -0.30 -14.35 -1.88
N ARG A 114 -0.27 -15.11 -0.78
CA ARG A 114 -1.20 -14.90 0.34
C ARG A 114 -0.82 -13.63 1.11
N PRO A 115 -1.70 -12.61 1.20
CA PRO A 115 -1.40 -11.39 1.94
C PRO A 115 -1.31 -11.63 3.45
N PRO A 116 -0.40 -10.94 4.15
CA PRO A 116 -0.41 -10.90 5.61
C PRO A 116 -1.61 -10.08 6.12
N ARG A 117 -2.01 -10.31 7.37
CA ARG A 117 -3.11 -9.59 8.01
C ARG A 117 -2.87 -8.07 8.02
N GLY A 118 -3.87 -7.30 7.59
CA GLY A 118 -3.84 -5.84 7.47
C GLY A 118 -3.39 -5.31 6.11
N PHE A 119 -3.10 -6.18 5.14
CA PHE A 119 -2.71 -5.82 3.77
C PHE A 119 -3.60 -6.47 2.71
N GLU A 120 -4.61 -7.23 3.10
CA GLU A 120 -5.48 -7.99 2.19
C GLU A 120 -6.16 -7.07 1.18
N ASP A 121 -6.67 -5.93 1.65
CA ASP A 121 -7.31 -4.91 0.81
C ASP A 121 -6.34 -4.30 -0.20
N LEU A 122 -5.15 -3.88 0.26
CA LEU A 122 -4.13 -3.28 -0.59
C LEU A 122 -3.63 -4.24 -1.67
N VAL A 123 -3.48 -5.51 -1.35
CA VAL A 123 -3.06 -6.55 -2.30
C VAL A 123 -4.12 -6.78 -3.36
N VAL A 124 -5.40 -6.86 -2.98
CA VAL A 124 -6.49 -6.96 -3.96
C VAL A 124 -6.49 -5.74 -4.89
N LEU A 125 -6.29 -4.53 -4.36
CA LEU A 125 -6.21 -3.32 -5.18
C LEU A 125 -5.01 -3.33 -6.13
N ALA A 126 -3.85 -3.82 -5.66
CA ALA A 126 -2.63 -3.95 -6.46
C ALA A 126 -2.85 -4.91 -7.63
N GLU A 127 -3.34 -6.13 -7.37
CA GLU A 127 -3.62 -7.12 -8.40
C GLU A 127 -4.60 -6.56 -9.44
N ALA A 128 -5.66 -5.92 -8.97
CA ALA A 128 -6.72 -5.44 -9.84
C ALA A 128 -6.34 -4.21 -10.68
N SER A 129 -5.26 -3.50 -10.32
CA SER A 129 -4.85 -2.25 -10.95
C SER A 129 -3.49 -2.31 -11.66
N LEU A 130 -2.61 -3.25 -11.29
CA LEU A 130 -1.22 -3.32 -11.79
C LEU A 130 -0.95 -4.55 -12.68
N GLU A 131 -1.72 -5.62 -12.54
CA GLU A 131 -1.58 -6.83 -13.38
C GLU A 131 -2.39 -6.77 -14.69
N GLY A 132 -3.33 -5.82 -14.80
CA GLY A 132 -4.25 -5.73 -15.94
C GLY A 132 -5.32 -6.83 -15.94
N PRO A 133 -6.26 -6.83 -16.90
CA PRO A 133 -7.23 -7.91 -17.02
C PRO A 133 -6.49 -9.24 -17.23
N LYS A 134 -6.81 -10.26 -16.41
CA LYS A 134 -6.39 -11.64 -16.66
C LYS A 134 -6.97 -12.03 -18.02
N GLY A 135 -6.14 -12.00 -19.06
CA GLY A 135 -6.54 -12.47 -20.39
C GLY A 135 -7.13 -13.86 -20.23
N GLY A 136 -8.36 -14.04 -20.69
CA GLY A 136 -8.95 -15.37 -20.83
C GLY A 136 -7.96 -16.23 -21.60
N GLY A 137 -7.66 -17.41 -21.07
CA GLY A 137 -6.87 -18.39 -21.78
C GLY A 137 -7.47 -18.57 -23.17
N ASP A 138 -6.69 -18.25 -24.19
CA ASP A 138 -6.95 -18.69 -25.56
C ASP A 138 -6.77 -20.21 -25.54
N GLY A 139 -7.85 -20.91 -25.18
CA GLY A 139 -8.02 -22.32 -25.41
C GLY A 139 -8.11 -22.54 -26.90
N ARG A 140 -6.95 -22.62 -27.57
CA ARG A 140 -6.85 -23.25 -28.88
C ARG A 140 -6.64 -24.74 -28.66
N VAL A 141 -7.76 -25.47 -28.78
CA VAL A 141 -7.81 -26.85 -29.23
C VAL A 141 -7.49 -26.87 -30.73
#